data_AF-A0A7G1NVA9-F1
#
_entry.id   AF-A0A7G1NVA9-F1
#
_cell.length_a   1.000
_cell.length_b   1.000
_cell.length_c   1.000
_cell.angle_alpha   90.00
_cell.angle_beta   90.00
_cell.angle_gamma   90.00
#
_symmetry.space_group_name_H-M   'P 1'
#
loop_
_entity.id
_entity.type
_entity.pdbx_description
1 polymer ?
#
loop_
_entity_poly.entity_id
_entity_poly.type
_entity_poly.pdbx_seq_one_letter_code
_entity_poly.pdbx_strand_id
1 'polypeptide(L)'
;MSQPQLRRGPLRRDPEPHAPHGPRPARLVRWLGGFGAVAAGYAVFQSLVGILPDNIGGQSARYGIAVVSGLGTAVAAWLSAAVLRARSEANPPALAGQSRTSGTGAMAGSGPLPGVFAAAYGALAEQICVVDDPVRGRLTGWSHSLGESGPGRPTSVGTAYGLHIMLDLGMPEGRIGAGDLVDTLWRLRLADGGWSARSQGSQARPEVTALVLGALARAGASRERLAEEVAYCEAGFTRELDRAGRELTHVVTTVLRGLLRAAPGSEALPLLRDALVEGAVTDPRREHRRCWGYRLTPLHGPPSALHTAQAVVALDRAARVLGSESANARAAREDGVRWLLACPDATHDTCLDLSNLREEVRRPRTDDPSRHEVLNVRHFTASWIVRALLTPGARDIAREDGVEERWRELLNGAASAVWAGQTDGIWTWTWVRDDASELRHPMWMTYQGLSALRAHAVWMYQPNG
;
A
#
# COMPACT_ATOMS: atom_id res chain seq x y z
N MET A 1 -18.20 1.06 69.44
CA MET A 1 -19.50 0.83 68.79
C MET A 1 -19.32 -0.31 67.78
N SER A 2 -20.13 -1.36 67.95
CA SER A 2 -20.52 -2.40 66.97
C SER A 2 -19.48 -3.44 66.47
N GLN A 3 -19.48 -4.58 67.19
CA GLN A 3 -19.27 -6.01 66.85
C GLN A 3 -19.78 -6.51 65.46
N PRO A 4 -19.63 -7.81 65.04
CA PRO A 4 -18.59 -8.83 65.29
C PRO A 4 -18.33 -9.91 64.16
N GLN A 5 -17.32 -10.79 64.38
CA GLN A 5 -17.32 -12.29 64.19
C GLN A 5 -17.29 -12.91 62.76
N LEU A 6 -16.67 -14.06 62.40
CA LEU A 6 -16.08 -15.30 63.01
C LEU A 6 -15.06 -15.86 61.97
N ARG A 7 -13.80 -16.23 62.26
CA ARG A 7 -13.21 -17.44 62.89
C ARG A 7 -13.47 -18.83 62.22
N ARG A 8 -12.37 -19.61 62.13
CA ARG A 8 -12.17 -21.05 61.76
C ARG A 8 -11.90 -21.30 60.27
N GLY A 9 -10.95 -22.12 59.82
CA GLY A 9 -10.14 -23.23 60.38
C GLY A 9 -9.76 -24.17 59.19
N PRO A 10 -8.79 -25.10 59.32
CA PRO A 10 -7.92 -25.52 58.22
C PRO A 10 -8.38 -26.72 57.36
N LEU A 11 -7.68 -26.83 56.21
CA LEU A 11 -7.54 -27.90 55.20
C LEU A 11 -8.05 -29.32 55.52
N ARG A 12 -8.81 -29.87 54.57
CA ARG A 12 -9.10 -31.30 54.42
C ARG A 12 -8.66 -31.77 53.03
N ARG A 13 -8.02 -32.95 52.98
CA ARG A 13 -7.49 -33.64 51.78
C ARG A 13 -8.46 -34.71 51.27
N ASP A 14 -8.23 -35.08 50.02
CA ASP A 14 -8.61 -36.30 49.27
C ASP A 14 -9.97 -36.31 48.52
N PRO A 15 -10.10 -37.07 47.40
CA PRO A 15 -9.22 -38.13 46.87
C PRO A 15 -8.80 -38.01 45.38
N GLU A 16 -7.80 -38.80 44.97
CA GLU A 16 -7.44 -39.06 43.57
C GLU A 16 -8.64 -39.61 42.76
N PRO A 17 -8.84 -39.20 41.50
CA PRO A 17 -9.82 -39.84 40.63
C PRO A 17 -9.26 -41.11 39.99
N HIS A 18 -9.98 -42.20 40.23
CA HIS A 18 -9.96 -43.45 39.48
C HIS A 18 -9.92 -43.25 37.96
N ALA A 19 -9.04 -44.00 37.28
CA ALA A 19 -9.09 -44.20 35.84
C ALA A 19 -10.16 -45.24 35.46
N PRO A 20 -11.13 -44.93 34.58
CA PRO A 20 -11.94 -45.92 33.90
C PRO A 20 -11.33 -46.22 32.52
N HIS A 21 -10.88 -47.44 32.33
CA HIS A 21 -10.60 -47.99 30.99
C HIS A 21 -11.94 -48.21 30.25
N GLY A 22 -12.19 -47.39 29.24
CA GLY A 22 -13.26 -47.55 28.25
C GLY A 22 -12.70 -47.45 26.82
N PRO A 23 -13.34 -48.09 25.82
CA PRO A 23 -12.71 -48.45 24.55
C PRO A 23 -12.45 -47.24 23.63
N ARG A 24 -11.28 -47.24 22.98
CA ARG A 24 -10.80 -46.20 22.06
C ARG A 24 -11.80 -45.94 20.90
N PRO A 25 -12.34 -44.72 20.73
CA PRO A 25 -13.12 -44.34 19.54
C PRO A 25 -12.23 -43.91 18.36
N ALA A 26 -10.91 -43.78 18.57
CA ALA A 26 -9.99 -43.15 17.63
C ALA A 26 -9.85 -43.87 16.27
N ARG A 27 -10.09 -45.19 16.19
CA ARG A 27 -9.99 -45.92 14.91
C ARG A 27 -11.23 -45.77 14.03
N LEU A 28 -12.42 -45.65 14.62
CA LEU A 28 -13.67 -45.49 13.85
C LEU A 28 -13.80 -44.07 13.29
N VAL A 29 -13.41 -43.05 14.06
CA VAL A 29 -13.38 -41.64 13.63
C VAL A 29 -12.31 -41.39 12.56
N ARG A 30 -11.17 -42.07 12.65
CA ARG A 30 -10.11 -42.00 11.62
C ARG A 30 -10.48 -42.71 10.31
N TRP A 31 -11.35 -43.74 10.36
CA TRP A 31 -11.89 -44.42 9.17
C TRP A 31 -13.01 -43.60 8.50
N LEU A 32 -13.91 -43.00 9.28
CA LEU A 32 -14.99 -42.12 8.78
C LEU A 32 -14.47 -40.81 8.18
N GLY A 33 -13.35 -40.26 8.67
CA GLY A 33 -12.69 -39.09 8.09
C GLY A 33 -12.17 -39.29 6.65
N GLY A 34 -12.03 -40.54 6.19
CA GLY A 34 -11.70 -40.86 4.80
C GLY A 34 -12.89 -40.72 3.84
N PHE A 35 -14.12 -40.86 4.33
CA PHE A 35 -15.34 -40.81 3.51
C PHE A 35 -15.86 -39.40 3.25
N GLY A 36 -15.45 -38.39 4.04
CA GLY A 36 -15.93 -37.01 3.89
C GLY A 36 -15.57 -36.38 2.54
N ALA A 37 -14.38 -36.66 2.03
CA ALA A 37 -13.94 -36.18 0.72
C ALA A 37 -14.73 -36.83 -0.43
N VAL A 38 -14.96 -38.15 -0.34
CA VAL A 38 -15.75 -38.90 -1.33
C VAL A 38 -17.22 -38.47 -1.29
N ALA A 39 -17.77 -38.23 -0.10
CA ALA A 39 -19.13 -37.73 0.08
C ALA A 39 -19.30 -36.31 -0.50
N ALA A 40 -18.34 -35.41 -0.29
CA ALA A 40 -18.34 -34.08 -0.88
C ALA A 40 -18.28 -34.13 -2.42
N GLY A 41 -17.41 -34.99 -2.98
CA GLY A 41 -17.35 -35.21 -4.42
C GLY A 41 -18.63 -35.80 -5.00
N TYR A 42 -19.24 -36.77 -4.31
CA TYR A 42 -20.50 -37.38 -4.73
C TYR A 42 -21.68 -36.39 -4.67
N ALA A 43 -21.71 -35.52 -3.66
CA ALA A 43 -22.73 -34.47 -3.55
C ALA A 43 -22.66 -33.49 -4.73
N VAL A 44 -21.45 -33.07 -5.13
CA VAL A 44 -21.25 -32.21 -6.30
C VAL A 44 -21.60 -32.93 -7.60
N PHE A 45 -21.23 -34.20 -7.75
CA PHE A 45 -21.65 -35.02 -8.88
C PHE A 45 -23.19 -35.07 -9.00
N GLN A 46 -23.90 -35.41 -7.92
CA GLN A 46 -25.36 -35.48 -7.91
C GLN A 46 -26.01 -34.13 -8.21
N SER A 47 -25.49 -33.05 -7.63
CA SER A 47 -26.01 -31.70 -7.87
C SER A 47 -25.84 -31.30 -9.34
N LEU A 48 -24.70 -31.59 -9.96
CA LEU A 48 -24.44 -31.25 -11.36
C LEU A 48 -25.23 -32.13 -12.32
N VAL A 49 -25.40 -33.41 -12.02
CA VAL A 49 -26.35 -34.25 -12.77
C VAL A 49 -27.76 -33.66 -12.66
N GLY A 50 -28.20 -33.16 -11.50
CA GLY A 50 -29.53 -32.56 -11.35
C GLY A 50 -29.74 -31.22 -12.08
N ILE A 51 -28.70 -30.40 -12.22
CA ILE A 51 -28.80 -29.00 -12.68
C ILE A 51 -28.39 -28.83 -14.15
N LEU A 52 -27.51 -29.69 -14.69
CA LEU A 52 -27.04 -29.53 -16.07
C LEU A 52 -28.15 -29.84 -17.08
N PRO A 53 -28.41 -28.97 -18.06
CA PRO A 53 -29.48 -29.17 -19.05
C PRO A 53 -29.17 -30.31 -20.03
N ASP A 54 -30.21 -30.99 -20.52
CA ASP A 54 -30.13 -32.15 -21.42
C ASP A 54 -29.51 -31.85 -22.80
N ASN A 55 -29.34 -30.57 -23.15
CA ASN A 55 -28.85 -30.11 -24.46
C ASN A 55 -27.31 -30.00 -24.56
N ILE A 56 -26.56 -30.23 -23.47
CA ILE A 56 -25.10 -30.19 -23.49
C ILE A 56 -24.57 -31.50 -24.07
N GLY A 57 -24.31 -31.53 -25.39
CA GLY A 57 -23.47 -32.53 -26.06
C GLY A 57 -23.88 -34.01 -25.95
N GLY A 58 -25.08 -34.30 -25.45
CA GLY A 58 -25.57 -35.66 -25.17
C GLY A 58 -25.31 -36.13 -23.73
N GLN A 59 -26.02 -37.19 -23.31
CA GLN A 59 -25.97 -37.71 -21.93
C GLN A 59 -24.54 -38.04 -21.45
N SER A 60 -23.68 -38.53 -22.35
CA SER A 60 -22.28 -38.84 -22.04
C SER A 60 -21.46 -37.61 -21.62
N ALA A 61 -21.68 -36.45 -22.25
CA ALA A 61 -20.98 -35.22 -21.90
C ALA A 61 -21.43 -34.67 -20.54
N ARG A 62 -22.74 -34.73 -20.24
CA ARG A 62 -23.32 -34.34 -18.95
C ARG A 62 -22.74 -35.15 -17.79
N TYR A 63 -22.73 -36.48 -17.92
CA TYR A 63 -22.12 -37.34 -16.92
C TYR A 63 -20.60 -37.14 -16.83
N GLY A 64 -19.91 -36.91 -17.95
CA GLY A 64 -18.48 -36.62 -17.96
C GLY A 64 -18.13 -35.37 -17.13
N ILE A 65 -18.84 -34.26 -17.33
CA ILE A 65 -18.63 -33.00 -16.59
C ILE A 65 -18.90 -33.20 -15.10
N ALA A 66 -20.01 -33.87 -14.76
CA ALA A 66 -20.36 -34.14 -13.37
C ALA A 66 -19.32 -35.03 -12.68
N VAL A 67 -18.82 -36.09 -13.37
CA VAL A 67 -17.80 -37.00 -12.82
C VAL A 67 -16.48 -36.26 -12.59
N VAL A 68 -16.01 -35.48 -13.56
CA VAL A 68 -14.75 -34.73 -13.42
C VAL A 68 -14.84 -33.71 -12.28
N SER A 69 -15.96 -33.00 -12.18
CA SER A 69 -16.17 -31.99 -11.13
C SER A 69 -16.30 -32.62 -9.74
N GLY A 70 -16.99 -33.75 -9.63
CA GLY A 70 -17.10 -34.51 -8.39
C GLY A 70 -15.74 -35.06 -7.92
N LEU A 71 -14.96 -35.64 -8.84
CA LEU A 71 -13.60 -36.12 -8.53
C LEU A 71 -12.66 -34.98 -8.12
N GLY A 72 -12.69 -33.84 -8.84
CA GLY A 72 -11.91 -32.67 -8.49
C GLY A 72 -12.23 -32.15 -7.09
N THR A 73 -13.52 -32.10 -6.73
CA THR A 73 -13.97 -31.68 -5.41
C THR A 73 -13.52 -32.65 -4.32
N ALA A 74 -13.61 -33.97 -4.56
CA ALA A 74 -13.13 -34.97 -3.61
C ALA A 74 -11.63 -34.85 -3.36
N VAL A 75 -10.82 -34.66 -4.41
CA VAL A 75 -9.37 -34.47 -4.28
C VAL A 75 -9.04 -33.19 -3.50
N ALA A 76 -9.71 -32.08 -3.79
CA ALA A 76 -9.50 -30.82 -3.09
C ALA A 76 -9.86 -30.91 -1.59
N ALA A 77 -10.98 -31.56 -1.26
CA ALA A 77 -11.40 -31.80 0.11
C ALA A 77 -10.41 -32.73 0.85
N TRP A 78 -9.92 -33.77 0.18
CA TRP A 78 -8.92 -34.67 0.74
C TRP A 78 -7.57 -33.97 1.00
N LEU A 79 -7.08 -33.16 0.07
CA LEU A 79 -5.85 -32.37 0.22
C LEU A 79 -5.98 -31.38 1.38
N SER A 80 -7.11 -30.69 1.50
CA SER A 80 -7.38 -29.76 2.60
C SER A 80 -7.36 -30.47 3.95
N ALA A 81 -7.99 -31.64 4.05
CA ALA A 81 -7.96 -32.47 5.24
C ALA A 81 -6.58 -33.06 5.53
N ALA A 82 -5.76 -33.34 4.51
CA ALA A 82 -4.37 -33.77 4.66
C ALA A 82 -3.49 -32.64 5.22
N VAL A 83 -3.64 -31.41 4.72
CA VAL A 83 -2.93 -30.23 5.22
C VAL A 83 -3.31 -29.93 6.67
N LEU A 84 -4.59 -30.02 7.03
CA LEU A 84 -5.04 -29.83 8.41
C LEU A 84 -4.49 -30.91 9.35
N ARG A 85 -4.43 -32.16 8.89
CA ARG A 85 -3.82 -33.26 9.67
C ARG A 85 -2.32 -33.06 9.87
N ALA A 86 -1.59 -32.68 8.82
CA ALA A 86 -0.16 -32.36 8.91
C ALA A 86 0.11 -31.21 9.89
N ARG A 87 -0.76 -30.19 9.91
CA ARG A 87 -0.71 -29.08 10.89
C ARG A 87 -1.03 -29.51 12.32
N SER A 88 -1.90 -30.51 12.50
CA SER A 88 -2.26 -31.04 13.82
C SER A 88 -1.19 -32.00 14.38
N GLU A 89 -0.52 -32.79 13.54
CA GLU A 89 0.59 -33.66 13.95
C GLU A 89 1.84 -32.85 14.35
N ALA A 90 1.98 -31.62 13.82
CA ALA A 90 3.03 -30.69 14.22
C ALA A 90 2.84 -30.03 15.59
N ASN A 91 1.71 -30.27 16.28
CA ASN A 91 1.41 -29.73 17.61
C ASN A 91 0.94 -30.84 18.57
N PRO A 92 1.84 -31.59 19.21
CA PRO A 92 1.46 -32.44 20.33
C PRO A 92 1.10 -31.56 21.56
N PRO A 93 0.11 -31.96 22.38
CA PRO A 93 -0.20 -31.23 23.61
C PRO A 93 0.96 -31.32 24.59
N ALA A 94 1.41 -30.17 25.07
CA ALA A 94 2.54 -30.02 25.99
C ALA A 94 2.24 -30.70 27.34
N LEU A 95 2.99 -31.76 27.64
CA LEU A 95 3.16 -32.25 29.00
C LEU A 95 4.24 -31.43 29.70
N ALA A 96 3.89 -30.97 30.89
CA ALA A 96 4.69 -30.08 31.70
C ALA A 96 6.03 -30.69 32.12
N GLY A 97 7.07 -29.86 32.05
CA GLY A 97 8.28 -29.97 32.87
C GLY A 97 9.49 -30.60 32.19
N GLN A 98 10.40 -29.77 31.68
CA GLN A 98 11.82 -29.74 32.08
C GLN A 98 12.59 -28.71 31.26
N SER A 99 13.25 -27.79 31.96
CA SER A 99 14.26 -26.89 31.39
C SER A 99 15.44 -27.68 30.83
N ARG A 100 15.90 -27.30 29.63
CA ARG A 100 17.33 -27.26 29.28
C ARG A 100 17.58 -26.38 28.05
N THR A 101 18.69 -25.66 28.18
CA THR A 101 19.34 -24.63 27.38
C THR A 101 19.65 -24.95 25.91
N SER A 102 19.71 -23.85 25.13
CA SER A 102 20.47 -23.63 23.88
C SER A 102 19.75 -23.86 22.55
N GLY A 103 19.62 -22.77 21.78
CA GLY A 103 19.19 -22.74 20.38
C GLY A 103 18.20 -21.60 20.11
N THR A 104 18.74 -20.44 19.72
CA THR A 104 18.01 -19.23 19.32
C THR A 104 16.80 -19.54 18.43
N GLY A 105 15.63 -19.10 18.90
CA GLY A 105 14.31 -19.50 18.42
C GLY A 105 14.05 -19.15 16.96
N ALA A 106 13.62 -20.17 16.21
CA ALA A 106 12.84 -19.98 15.00
C ALA A 106 11.54 -19.26 15.37
N MET A 107 11.27 -18.19 14.62
CA MET A 107 10.13 -17.30 14.80
C MET A 107 8.80 -18.05 14.87
N ALA A 108 8.07 -17.83 15.95
CA ALA A 108 6.63 -18.05 15.99
C ALA A 108 6.00 -17.24 14.83
N GLY A 109 5.30 -17.93 13.94
CA GLY A 109 4.84 -17.41 12.64
C GLY A 109 4.11 -16.09 12.79
N SER A 110 4.73 -15.02 12.29
CA SER A 110 4.10 -13.72 12.16
C SER A 110 3.01 -13.83 11.09
N GLY A 111 1.89 -13.12 11.26
CA GLY A 111 0.83 -13.09 10.25
C GLY A 111 1.37 -12.67 8.87
N PRO A 112 0.60 -12.87 7.78
CA PRO A 112 1.09 -12.67 6.42
C PRO A 112 1.67 -11.26 6.18
N LEU A 113 1.05 -10.21 6.74
CA LEU A 113 1.51 -8.83 6.57
C LEU A 113 2.83 -8.51 7.31
N PRO A 114 2.99 -8.85 8.61
CA PRO A 114 4.31 -8.81 9.25
C PRO A 114 5.42 -9.54 8.48
N GLY A 115 5.10 -10.68 7.85
CA GLY A 115 6.03 -11.41 6.97
C GLY A 115 6.46 -10.56 5.76
N VAL A 116 5.51 -9.93 5.06
CA VAL A 116 5.79 -9.01 3.95
C VAL A 116 6.66 -7.83 4.40
N PHE A 117 6.42 -7.28 5.59
CA PHE A 117 7.21 -6.15 6.12
C PHE A 117 8.64 -6.55 6.48
N ALA A 118 8.81 -7.73 7.08
CA ALA A 118 10.13 -8.29 7.37
C ALA A 118 10.90 -8.60 6.08
N ALA A 119 10.23 -9.18 5.08
CA ALA A 119 10.83 -9.46 3.77
C ALA A 119 11.25 -8.18 3.05
N ALA A 120 10.39 -7.15 3.05
CA ALA A 120 10.72 -5.84 2.50
C ALA A 120 11.93 -5.19 3.20
N TYR A 121 12.00 -5.27 4.53
CA TYR A 121 13.16 -4.78 5.28
C TYR A 121 14.44 -5.53 4.89
N GLY A 122 14.39 -6.86 4.83
CA GLY A 122 15.51 -7.70 4.42
C GLY A 122 16.04 -7.33 3.04
N ALA A 123 15.15 -7.29 2.04
CA ALA A 123 15.50 -6.95 0.66
C ALA A 123 16.08 -5.52 0.53
N LEU A 124 15.55 -4.55 1.28
CA LEU A 124 16.06 -3.17 1.27
C LEU A 124 17.42 -3.06 1.94
N ALA A 125 17.64 -3.80 3.03
CA ALA A 125 18.93 -3.83 3.72
C ALA A 125 20.02 -4.52 2.89
N GLU A 126 19.68 -5.55 2.12
CA GLU A 126 20.62 -6.22 1.21
C GLU A 126 21.03 -5.33 0.03
N GLN A 127 20.11 -4.48 -0.44
CA GLN A 127 20.33 -3.65 -1.64
C GLN A 127 20.69 -2.20 -1.33
N ILE A 128 21.00 -1.87 -0.07
CA ILE A 128 21.47 -0.53 0.27
C ILE A 128 22.85 -0.28 -0.34
N CYS A 129 22.98 0.86 -0.99
CA CYS A 129 24.22 1.30 -1.63
C CYS A 129 24.98 2.23 -0.69
N VAL A 130 26.26 1.94 -0.46
CA VAL A 130 27.21 2.84 0.23
C VAL A 130 28.31 3.19 -0.74
N VAL A 131 28.43 4.48 -1.08
CA VAL A 131 29.37 4.98 -2.09
C VAL A 131 30.14 6.16 -1.53
N ASP A 132 31.47 6.11 -1.58
CA ASP A 132 32.31 7.28 -1.28
C ASP A 132 32.41 8.17 -2.51
N ASP A 133 31.62 9.25 -2.53
CA ASP A 133 31.68 10.24 -3.61
C ASP A 133 32.81 11.26 -3.35
N PRO A 134 33.67 11.54 -4.34
CA PRO A 134 34.82 12.42 -4.16
C PRO A 134 34.45 13.88 -3.83
N VAL A 135 33.24 14.31 -4.17
CA VAL A 135 32.78 15.70 -3.95
C VAL A 135 31.86 15.79 -2.74
N ARG A 136 30.95 14.83 -2.59
CA ARG A 136 29.86 14.84 -1.60
C ARG A 136 30.16 14.02 -0.35
N GLY A 137 31.29 13.30 -0.34
CA GLY A 137 31.64 12.35 0.72
C GLY A 137 30.81 11.08 0.64
N ARG A 138 30.75 10.34 1.75
CA ARG A 138 30.05 9.06 1.85
C ARG A 138 28.54 9.22 1.62
N LEU A 139 27.95 8.45 0.72
CA LEU A 139 26.52 8.44 0.43
C LEU A 139 25.95 7.06 0.77
N THR A 140 24.86 7.02 1.52
CA THR A 140 24.17 5.80 1.94
C THR A 140 22.69 5.88 1.56
N GLY A 141 22.19 4.93 0.78
CA GLY A 141 20.79 4.94 0.34
C GLY A 141 20.56 4.02 -0.85
N TRP A 142 19.59 4.37 -1.71
CA TRP A 142 19.21 3.50 -2.83
C TRP A 142 19.22 4.25 -4.16
N SER A 143 19.50 3.50 -5.21
CA SER A 143 19.17 3.86 -6.59
C SER A 143 17.66 4.07 -6.76
N HIS A 144 17.24 4.51 -7.95
CA HIS A 144 15.82 4.76 -8.20
C HIS A 144 15.00 3.46 -8.15
N SER A 145 15.58 2.37 -8.63
CA SER A 145 15.06 1.01 -8.54
C SER A 145 16.06 0.05 -7.91
N LEU A 146 15.53 -0.96 -7.23
CA LEU A 146 16.30 -2.10 -6.73
C LEU A 146 16.75 -2.96 -7.92
N GLY A 147 17.97 -3.50 -7.84
CA GLY A 147 18.56 -4.35 -8.88
C GLY A 147 18.98 -3.61 -10.18
N GLU A 148 19.20 -2.30 -10.15
CA GLU A 148 19.70 -1.56 -11.32
C GLU A 148 21.07 -2.09 -11.80
N SER A 149 21.20 -2.37 -13.10
CA SER A 149 22.47 -2.75 -13.73
C SER A 149 23.50 -1.61 -13.66
N GLY A 150 24.65 -1.88 -13.04
CA GLY A 150 25.76 -0.92 -12.86
C GLY A 150 26.09 -0.69 -11.38
N PRO A 151 27.08 0.16 -11.06
CA PRO A 151 27.37 0.51 -9.68
C PRO A 151 26.19 1.30 -9.11
N GLY A 152 25.34 0.62 -8.32
CA GLY A 152 24.19 1.22 -7.66
C GLY A 152 24.63 2.43 -6.84
N ARG A 153 24.10 3.62 -7.17
CA ARG A 153 24.42 4.87 -6.48
C ARG A 153 23.16 5.46 -5.86
N PRO A 154 23.22 5.92 -4.59
CA PRO A 154 22.11 6.64 -3.97
C PRO A 154 21.63 7.83 -4.81
N THR A 155 20.32 7.93 -4.99
CA THR A 155 19.65 9.05 -5.66
C THR A 155 18.70 9.75 -4.70
N SER A 156 18.38 11.02 -4.94
CA SER A 156 17.46 11.78 -4.09
C SER A 156 16.09 11.11 -3.99
N VAL A 157 15.55 10.66 -5.13
CA VAL A 157 14.24 9.98 -5.21
C VAL A 157 14.27 8.61 -4.52
N GLY A 158 15.23 7.75 -4.86
CA GLY A 158 15.36 6.41 -4.27
C GLY A 158 15.57 6.46 -2.75
N THR A 159 16.44 7.36 -2.30
CA THR A 159 16.77 7.54 -0.87
C THR A 159 15.61 8.17 -0.10
N ALA A 160 14.87 9.12 -0.68
CA ALA A 160 13.71 9.71 -0.01
C ALA A 160 12.57 8.69 0.18
N TYR A 161 12.28 7.86 -0.84
CA TYR A 161 11.34 6.76 -0.69
C TYR A 161 11.85 5.70 0.28
N GLY A 162 13.13 5.36 0.23
CA GLY A 162 13.77 4.47 1.19
C GLY A 162 13.62 4.95 2.63
N LEU A 163 13.92 6.23 2.91
CA LEU A 163 13.72 6.84 4.22
C LEU A 163 12.26 6.77 4.66
N HIS A 164 11.30 7.03 3.77
CA HIS A 164 9.89 6.86 4.08
C HIS A 164 9.53 5.42 4.46
N ILE A 165 10.02 4.42 3.72
CA ILE A 165 9.79 3.00 4.01
C ILE A 165 10.39 2.63 5.37
N MET A 166 11.64 3.03 5.59
CA MET A 166 12.38 2.79 6.84
C MET A 166 11.63 3.34 8.06
N LEU A 167 11.07 4.55 7.95
CA LEU A 167 10.23 5.15 8.99
C LEU A 167 8.87 4.43 9.16
N ASP A 168 8.34 3.77 8.13
CA ASP A 168 7.11 2.95 8.23
C ASP A 168 7.37 1.58 8.88
N LEU A 169 8.54 0.97 8.61
CA LEU A 169 8.93 -0.34 9.12
C LEU A 169 9.52 -0.30 10.54
N GLY A 170 9.89 0.88 11.04
CA GLY A 170 10.35 1.06 12.42
C GLY A 170 11.79 0.62 12.70
N MET A 171 12.58 0.32 11.66
CA MET A 171 14.03 0.02 11.75
C MET A 171 14.39 -1.10 12.76
N PRO A 172 13.76 -2.28 12.65
CA PRO A 172 13.79 -3.29 13.71
C PRO A 172 15.19 -3.82 14.08
N GLU A 173 16.17 -3.73 13.17
CA GLU A 173 17.50 -4.32 13.35
C GLU A 173 18.65 -3.31 13.36
N GLY A 174 18.36 -2.00 13.24
CA GLY A 174 19.38 -0.94 13.24
C GLY A 174 20.42 -1.00 12.11
N ARG A 175 20.30 -1.93 11.15
CA ARG A 175 21.24 -2.09 10.02
C ARG A 175 21.31 -0.88 9.09
N ILE A 176 20.30 -0.03 9.12
CA ILE A 176 20.19 1.17 8.31
C ILE A 176 19.93 2.34 9.27
N GLY A 177 20.80 3.35 9.27
CA GLY A 177 20.63 4.54 10.10
C GLY A 177 19.73 5.57 9.41
N ALA A 178 18.65 6.01 10.06
CA ALA A 178 17.84 7.12 9.54
C ALA A 178 18.67 8.41 9.39
N GLY A 179 19.64 8.63 10.29
CA GLY A 179 20.59 9.75 10.21
C GLY A 179 21.45 9.70 8.94
N ASP A 180 21.98 8.52 8.58
CA ASP A 180 22.80 8.36 7.36
C ASP A 180 22.00 8.66 6.08
N LEU A 181 20.72 8.27 6.05
CA LEU A 181 19.82 8.58 4.93
C LEU A 181 19.51 10.07 4.87
N VAL A 182 19.24 10.71 6.01
CA VAL A 182 19.02 12.16 6.11
C VAL A 182 20.25 12.93 5.63
N ASP A 183 21.44 12.57 6.12
CA ASP A 183 22.70 13.20 5.72
C ASP A 183 22.98 12.99 4.23
N THR A 184 22.68 11.81 3.69
CA THR A 184 22.80 11.54 2.26
C THR A 184 21.87 12.43 1.44
N LEU A 185 20.62 12.63 1.86
CA LEU A 185 19.72 13.56 1.18
C LEU A 185 20.27 14.99 1.19
N TRP A 186 20.81 15.47 2.31
CA TRP A 186 21.47 16.79 2.34
C TRP A 186 22.71 16.87 1.45
N ARG A 187 23.53 15.82 1.39
CA ARG A 187 24.69 15.74 0.49
C ARG A 187 24.30 15.67 -0.99
N LEU A 188 23.09 15.20 -1.29
CA LEU A 188 22.53 15.15 -2.65
C LEU A 188 21.82 16.45 -3.06
N ARG A 189 21.69 17.43 -2.15
CA ARG A 189 21.22 18.78 -2.48
C ARG A 189 22.10 19.39 -3.56
N LEU A 190 21.49 20.10 -4.51
CA LEU A 190 22.22 20.81 -5.56
C LEU A 190 22.85 22.11 -5.01
N ALA A 191 23.85 22.62 -5.71
CA ALA A 191 24.58 23.82 -5.28
C ALA A 191 23.64 25.02 -5.12
N ASP A 192 22.77 25.22 -6.10
CA ASP A 192 21.81 26.33 -6.14
C ASP A 192 20.53 26.09 -5.32
N GLY A 193 20.44 24.96 -4.60
CA GLY A 193 19.25 24.57 -3.86
C GLY A 193 18.43 23.47 -4.54
N GLY A 194 17.60 22.81 -3.74
CA GLY A 194 16.69 21.76 -4.13
C GLY A 194 17.34 20.43 -4.54
N TRP A 195 16.50 19.55 -5.08
CA TRP A 195 16.87 18.20 -5.52
C TRP A 195 16.30 17.88 -6.88
N SER A 196 16.98 17.00 -7.61
CA SER A 196 16.57 16.52 -8.93
C SER A 196 16.42 15.00 -8.99
N ALA A 197 15.58 14.52 -9.90
CA ALA A 197 15.63 13.12 -10.32
C ALA A 197 16.82 12.91 -11.26
N ARG A 198 17.33 11.68 -11.35
CA ARG A 198 18.44 11.34 -12.24
C ARG A 198 18.20 11.76 -13.70
N SER A 199 16.95 11.64 -14.18
CA SER A 199 16.54 12.00 -15.54
C SER A 199 16.38 13.51 -15.78
N GLN A 200 16.37 14.32 -14.73
CA GLN A 200 16.21 15.80 -14.79
C GLN A 200 17.57 16.52 -14.77
N GLY A 201 18.67 15.77 -14.77
CA GLY A 201 20.02 16.33 -14.81
C GLY A 201 20.38 17.14 -13.55
N SER A 202 21.04 18.28 -13.75
CA SER A 202 21.60 19.13 -12.70
C SER A 202 20.64 20.18 -12.15
N GLN A 203 19.36 20.13 -12.51
CA GLN A 203 18.37 21.15 -12.10
C GLN A 203 17.39 20.60 -11.09
N ALA A 204 17.21 21.33 -9.99
CA ALA A 204 16.19 21.01 -9.02
C ALA A 204 14.79 21.15 -9.64
N ARG A 205 13.88 20.24 -9.26
CA ARG A 205 12.49 20.28 -9.70
C ARG A 205 11.54 20.25 -8.50
N PRO A 206 10.46 21.06 -8.52
CA PRO A 206 9.56 21.18 -7.37
C PRO A 206 9.03 19.85 -6.85
N GLU A 207 8.63 18.91 -7.73
CA GLU A 207 8.11 17.61 -7.30
C GLU A 207 9.14 16.76 -6.55
N VAL A 208 10.42 16.83 -6.93
CA VAL A 208 11.50 16.07 -6.28
C VAL A 208 11.93 16.77 -5.00
N THR A 209 12.07 18.09 -5.03
CA THR A 209 12.36 18.89 -3.84
C THR A 209 11.27 18.68 -2.77
N ALA A 210 9.99 18.75 -3.14
CA ALA A 210 8.89 18.53 -2.20
C ALA A 210 8.83 17.09 -1.66
N LEU A 211 9.18 16.07 -2.47
CA LEU A 211 9.32 14.69 -2.00
C LEU A 211 10.40 14.59 -0.91
N VAL A 212 11.58 15.17 -1.16
CA VAL A 212 12.70 15.13 -0.22
C VAL A 212 12.39 15.92 1.05
N LEU A 213 11.83 17.13 0.93
CA LEU A 213 11.34 17.94 2.05
C LEU A 213 10.34 17.15 2.91
N GLY A 214 9.40 16.46 2.26
CA GLY A 214 8.44 15.59 2.94
C GLY A 214 9.08 14.42 3.68
N ALA A 215 10.16 13.84 3.15
CA ALA A 215 10.93 12.78 3.81
C ALA A 215 11.72 13.30 5.01
N LEU A 216 12.44 14.41 4.84
CA LEU A 216 13.22 15.06 5.90
C LEU A 216 12.35 15.54 7.06
N ALA A 217 11.22 16.19 6.77
CA ALA A 217 10.26 16.61 7.79
C ALA A 217 9.67 15.42 8.55
N ARG A 218 9.39 14.30 7.86
CA ARG A 218 8.93 13.06 8.51
C ARG A 218 10.01 12.46 9.42
N ALA A 219 11.28 12.61 9.06
CA ALA A 219 12.42 12.16 9.85
C ALA A 219 12.76 13.08 11.03
N GLY A 220 12.01 14.19 11.23
CA GLY A 220 12.18 15.10 12.35
C GLY A 220 13.12 16.29 12.08
N ALA A 221 13.44 16.60 10.82
CA ALA A 221 14.18 17.83 10.51
C ALA A 221 13.37 19.07 10.97
N SER A 222 14.06 20.03 11.62
CA SER A 222 13.44 21.26 12.11
C SER A 222 12.97 22.15 10.95
N ARG A 223 11.95 22.99 11.21
CA ARG A 223 11.41 23.90 10.20
C ARG A 223 12.47 24.92 9.76
N GLU A 224 13.29 25.38 10.69
CA GLU A 224 14.39 26.31 10.45
C GLU A 224 15.41 25.73 9.48
N ARG A 225 15.70 24.42 9.58
CA ARG A 225 16.62 23.73 8.68
C ARG A 225 16.04 23.52 7.28
N LEU A 226 14.72 23.41 7.17
CA LEU A 226 14.02 23.22 5.89
C LEU A 226 13.66 24.54 5.20
N ALA A 227 13.69 25.67 5.93
CA ALA A 227 13.12 26.95 5.49
C ALA A 227 13.68 27.45 4.16
N GLU A 228 15.00 27.39 3.96
CA GLU A 228 15.65 27.81 2.70
C GLU A 228 15.15 26.99 1.50
N GLU A 229 15.07 25.67 1.67
CA GLU A 229 14.65 24.75 0.60
C GLU A 229 13.15 24.80 0.33
N VAL A 230 12.35 25.10 1.35
CA VAL A 230 10.92 25.41 1.20
C VAL A 230 10.75 26.68 0.37
N ALA A 231 11.45 27.75 0.73
CA ALA A 231 11.38 29.02 0.01
C ALA A 231 11.85 28.85 -1.45
N TYR A 232 12.93 28.09 -1.68
CA TYR A 232 13.40 27.74 -3.01
C TYR A 232 12.33 26.98 -3.82
N CYS A 233 11.70 25.97 -3.23
CA CYS A 233 10.65 25.19 -3.88
C CYS A 233 9.44 26.05 -4.24
N GLU A 234 9.03 26.95 -3.36
CA GLU A 234 7.89 27.86 -3.57
C GLU A 234 8.18 28.90 -4.65
N ALA A 235 9.35 29.53 -4.59
CA ALA A 235 9.79 30.50 -5.57
C ALA A 235 9.92 29.88 -6.97
N GLY A 236 10.36 28.63 -7.07
CA GLY A 236 10.48 27.90 -8.34
C GLY A 236 9.16 27.32 -8.87
N PHE A 237 8.12 27.19 -8.05
CA PHE A 237 6.86 26.52 -8.42
C PHE A 237 5.71 27.50 -8.68
N THR A 238 5.96 28.45 -9.58
CA THR A 238 4.98 29.43 -10.08
C THR A 238 4.54 29.10 -11.51
N ARG A 239 3.49 29.75 -12.01
CA ARG A 239 3.03 29.55 -13.40
C ARG A 239 4.05 30.08 -14.41
N GLU A 240 4.86 31.05 -14.01
CA GLU A 240 5.87 31.71 -14.84
C GLU A 240 7.14 30.86 -14.95
N LEU A 241 7.56 30.23 -13.84
CA LEU A 241 8.83 29.51 -13.76
C LEU A 241 8.70 27.99 -13.96
N ASP A 242 7.56 27.39 -13.60
CA ASP A 242 7.28 25.97 -13.84
C ASP A 242 5.86 25.74 -14.37
N ARG A 243 5.54 26.39 -15.50
CA ARG A 243 4.25 26.21 -16.17
C ARG A 243 3.91 24.74 -16.36
N ALA A 244 4.83 23.96 -16.92
CA ALA A 244 4.60 22.55 -17.22
C ALA A 244 4.25 21.75 -15.95
N GLY A 245 4.95 21.95 -14.84
CA GLY A 245 4.62 21.29 -13.58
C GLY A 245 3.29 21.77 -12.99
N ARG A 246 3.01 23.08 -13.03
CA ARG A 246 1.77 23.69 -12.51
C ARG A 246 0.51 23.23 -13.24
N GLU A 247 0.66 22.75 -14.47
CA GLU A 247 -0.44 22.24 -15.27
C GLU A 247 -0.78 20.77 -14.99
N LEU A 248 0.07 20.01 -14.28
CA LEU A 248 -0.11 18.57 -14.04
C LEU A 248 -0.63 18.25 -12.64
N THR A 249 -1.69 17.44 -12.59
CA THR A 249 -2.33 17.03 -11.32
C THR A 249 -1.34 16.31 -10.40
N HIS A 250 -0.53 15.39 -10.94
CA HIS A 250 0.46 14.66 -10.14
C HIS A 250 1.52 15.57 -9.50
N VAL A 251 2.06 16.53 -10.27
CA VAL A 251 3.10 17.44 -9.79
C VAL A 251 2.53 18.35 -8.70
N VAL A 252 1.39 18.98 -8.95
CA VAL A 252 0.71 19.85 -7.96
C VAL A 252 0.37 19.09 -6.68
N THR A 253 -0.21 17.89 -6.77
CA THR A 253 -0.52 17.08 -5.58
C THR A 253 0.72 16.61 -4.84
N THR A 254 1.84 16.37 -5.53
CA THR A 254 3.11 16.00 -4.91
C THR A 254 3.72 17.17 -4.16
N VAL A 255 3.78 18.35 -4.77
CA VAL A 255 4.28 19.58 -4.12
C VAL A 255 3.41 19.95 -2.92
N LEU A 256 2.09 19.98 -3.10
CA LEU A 256 1.15 20.27 -2.01
C LEU A 256 1.35 19.33 -0.82
N ARG A 257 1.43 18.00 -1.03
CA ARG A 257 1.63 17.04 0.05
C ARG A 257 3.00 17.16 0.74
N GLY A 258 4.05 17.49 -0.01
CA GLY A 258 5.39 17.73 0.54
C GLY A 258 5.40 18.95 1.45
N LEU A 259 4.89 20.08 0.96
CA LEU A 259 4.79 21.33 1.71
C LEU A 259 3.85 21.22 2.93
N LEU A 260 2.71 20.53 2.82
CA LEU A 260 1.81 20.26 3.95
C LEU A 260 2.50 19.53 5.12
N ARG A 261 3.64 18.89 4.87
CA ARG A 261 4.45 18.23 5.90
C ARG A 261 5.64 19.09 6.33
N ALA A 262 6.36 19.68 5.39
CA ALA A 262 7.58 20.44 5.67
C ALA A 262 7.32 21.87 6.18
N ALA A 263 6.29 22.53 5.65
CA ALA A 263 5.97 23.93 5.92
C ALA A 263 4.44 24.13 6.00
N PRO A 264 3.77 23.62 7.05
CA PRO A 264 2.30 23.66 7.16
C PRO A 264 1.70 25.07 7.26
N GLY A 265 2.51 26.10 7.51
CA GLY A 265 2.10 27.51 7.53
C GLY A 265 2.47 28.28 6.26
N SER A 266 2.85 27.60 5.18
CA SER A 266 3.22 28.23 3.92
C SER A 266 2.00 28.87 3.22
N GLU A 267 2.18 30.11 2.75
CA GLU A 267 1.21 30.86 1.95
C GLU A 267 0.99 30.24 0.55
N ALA A 268 1.87 29.35 0.10
CA ALA A 268 1.68 28.60 -1.15
C ALA A 268 0.58 27.53 -1.02
N LEU A 269 0.29 27.05 0.20
CA LEU A 269 -0.63 25.93 0.41
C LEU A 269 -2.07 26.23 0.00
N PRO A 270 -2.69 27.38 0.39
CA PRO A 270 -4.01 27.76 -0.11
C PRO A 270 -4.03 27.88 -1.64
N LEU A 271 -3.00 28.48 -2.24
CA LEU A 271 -2.92 28.67 -3.70
C LEU A 271 -2.84 27.34 -4.46
N LEU A 272 -2.12 26.35 -3.91
CA LEU A 272 -2.02 25.01 -4.49
C LEU A 272 -3.33 24.22 -4.33
N ARG A 273 -3.98 24.32 -3.17
CA ARG A 273 -5.31 23.75 -2.93
C ARG A 273 -6.31 24.33 -3.94
N ASP A 274 -6.34 25.65 -4.09
CA ASP A 274 -7.32 26.32 -4.94
C ASP A 274 -7.08 26.01 -6.42
N ALA A 275 -5.83 25.96 -6.87
CA ALA A 275 -5.50 25.50 -8.23
C ALA A 275 -5.97 24.06 -8.50
N LEU A 276 -5.88 23.18 -7.51
CA LEU A 276 -6.37 21.80 -7.63
C LEU A 276 -7.90 21.76 -7.69
N VAL A 277 -8.60 22.57 -6.88
CA VAL A 277 -10.06 22.69 -6.88
C VAL A 277 -10.58 23.25 -8.21
N GLU A 278 -9.92 24.28 -8.75
CA GLU A 278 -10.23 24.89 -10.06
C GLU A 278 -10.00 23.92 -11.22
N GLY A 279 -9.00 23.04 -11.11
CA GLY A 279 -8.69 22.03 -12.12
C GLY A 279 -9.58 20.78 -12.10
N ALA A 280 -10.60 20.74 -11.23
CA ALA A 280 -11.56 19.63 -11.18
C ALA A 280 -12.54 19.69 -12.36
N VAL A 281 -12.88 18.54 -12.93
CA VAL A 281 -13.83 18.41 -14.05
C VAL A 281 -15.06 17.63 -13.62
N THR A 282 -16.23 18.03 -14.12
CA THR A 282 -17.48 17.29 -13.91
C THR A 282 -17.58 16.13 -14.88
N ASP A 283 -17.69 14.90 -14.38
CA ASP A 283 -17.85 13.71 -15.21
C ASP A 283 -19.34 13.32 -15.37
N PRO A 284 -19.95 13.53 -16.55
CA PRO A 284 -21.35 13.16 -16.77
C PRO A 284 -21.60 11.64 -16.68
N ARG A 285 -20.56 10.80 -16.77
CA ARG A 285 -20.70 9.34 -16.69
C ARG A 285 -20.78 8.80 -15.27
N ARG A 286 -20.37 9.59 -14.27
CA ARG A 286 -20.44 9.24 -12.84
C ARG A 286 -21.20 10.32 -12.10
N GLU A 287 -22.50 10.37 -12.36
CA GLU A 287 -23.48 11.23 -11.66
C GLU A 287 -23.13 12.73 -11.65
N HIS A 288 -22.44 13.23 -12.67
CA HIS A 288 -21.97 14.63 -12.70
C HIS A 288 -21.13 15.00 -11.47
N ARG A 289 -20.38 14.04 -10.90
CA ARG A 289 -19.42 14.33 -9.82
C ARG A 289 -18.14 14.94 -10.37
N ARG A 290 -17.53 15.80 -9.58
CA ARG A 290 -16.20 16.34 -9.87
C ARG A 290 -15.11 15.30 -9.65
N CYS A 291 -14.14 15.30 -10.55
CA CYS A 291 -13.00 14.40 -10.59
C CYS A 291 -11.78 15.09 -11.22
N TRP A 292 -10.66 14.38 -11.32
CA TRP A 292 -9.44 14.91 -11.91
C TRP A 292 -8.92 14.03 -13.04
N GLY A 293 -8.39 14.69 -14.07
CA GLY A 293 -7.60 14.08 -15.13
C GLY A 293 -6.12 14.38 -14.97
N TYR A 294 -5.36 14.10 -16.03
CA TYR A 294 -3.92 14.31 -16.10
C TYR A 294 -3.52 15.79 -15.92
N ARG A 295 -4.26 16.73 -16.52
CA ARG A 295 -3.96 18.17 -16.50
C ARG A 295 -5.03 18.99 -15.80
N LEU A 296 -4.58 20.00 -15.04
CA LEU A 296 -5.42 21.01 -14.40
C LEU A 296 -5.71 22.21 -15.32
N THR A 297 -4.77 22.58 -16.20
CA THR A 297 -4.99 23.68 -17.16
C THR A 297 -4.07 23.57 -18.39
N PRO A 298 -4.57 23.79 -19.63
CA PRO A 298 -5.99 23.66 -19.97
C PRO A 298 -6.49 22.27 -19.59
N LEU A 299 -7.77 22.16 -19.23
CA LEU A 299 -8.40 20.89 -18.90
C LEU A 299 -8.29 19.95 -20.09
N HIS A 300 -7.57 18.85 -19.93
CA HIS A 300 -7.28 17.91 -21.01
C HIS A 300 -7.12 16.48 -20.49
N GLY A 301 -7.56 15.53 -21.32
CA GLY A 301 -7.57 14.11 -21.01
C GLY A 301 -8.87 13.66 -20.32
N PRO A 302 -9.14 12.35 -20.31
CA PRO A 302 -10.31 11.81 -19.63
C PRO A 302 -10.19 11.90 -18.10
N PRO A 303 -11.32 11.86 -17.37
CA PRO A 303 -11.34 11.54 -15.94
C PRO A 303 -10.46 10.34 -15.60
N SER A 304 -9.76 10.39 -14.48
CA SER A 304 -8.79 9.39 -14.09
C SER A 304 -8.88 9.05 -12.60
N ALA A 305 -9.03 7.76 -12.29
CA ALA A 305 -9.11 7.28 -10.91
C ALA A 305 -7.84 7.57 -10.12
N LEU A 306 -6.67 7.42 -10.73
CA LEU A 306 -5.38 7.79 -10.14
C LEU A 306 -5.35 9.27 -9.73
N HIS A 307 -5.62 10.17 -10.67
CA HIS A 307 -5.50 11.60 -10.45
C HIS A 307 -6.53 12.09 -9.44
N THR A 308 -7.75 11.55 -9.51
CA THR A 308 -8.80 11.80 -8.52
C THR A 308 -8.37 11.33 -7.14
N ALA A 309 -7.81 10.13 -7.01
CA ALA A 309 -7.30 9.63 -5.73
C ALA A 309 -6.15 10.48 -5.17
N GLN A 310 -5.21 10.90 -6.03
CA GLN A 310 -4.12 11.79 -5.62
C GLN A 310 -4.64 13.15 -5.13
N ALA A 311 -5.65 13.70 -5.81
CA ALA A 311 -6.29 14.96 -5.46
C ALA A 311 -7.05 14.85 -4.13
N VAL A 312 -7.88 13.81 -3.96
CA VAL A 312 -8.59 13.51 -2.71
C VAL A 312 -7.63 13.42 -1.53
N VAL A 313 -6.54 12.64 -1.66
CA VAL A 313 -5.53 12.51 -0.59
C VAL A 313 -4.87 13.85 -0.24
N ALA A 314 -4.61 14.69 -1.25
CA ALA A 314 -3.99 15.99 -1.04
C ALA A 314 -4.96 17.00 -0.39
N LEU A 315 -6.19 17.09 -0.89
CA LEU A 315 -7.23 17.99 -0.37
C LEU A 315 -7.67 17.61 1.04
N ASP A 316 -7.86 16.32 1.32
CA ASP A 316 -8.20 15.83 2.65
C ASP A 316 -7.11 16.17 3.69
N ARG A 317 -5.83 16.06 3.30
CA ARG A 317 -4.73 16.52 4.16
C ARG A 317 -4.70 18.04 4.30
N ALA A 318 -4.95 18.79 3.21
CA ALA A 318 -4.98 20.24 3.24
C ALA A 318 -6.08 20.78 4.17
N ALA A 319 -7.28 20.20 4.12
CA ALA A 319 -8.40 20.56 4.99
C ALA A 319 -8.04 20.44 6.47
N ARG A 320 -7.37 19.36 6.87
CA ARG A 320 -6.92 19.17 8.26
C ARG A 320 -5.82 20.12 8.71
N VAL A 321 -4.84 20.41 7.83
CA VAL A 321 -3.67 21.21 8.20
C VAL A 321 -3.98 22.70 8.19
N LEU A 322 -4.75 23.18 7.22
CA LEU A 322 -5.08 24.59 7.06
C LEU A 322 -6.23 25.03 7.98
N GLY A 323 -7.06 24.10 8.46
CA GLY A 323 -8.17 24.33 9.39
C GLY A 323 -9.36 25.12 8.80
N SER A 324 -9.11 25.95 7.79
CA SER A 324 -10.10 26.69 7.00
C SER A 324 -10.19 26.09 5.60
N GLU A 325 -11.38 25.56 5.28
CA GLU A 325 -11.71 25.02 3.97
C GLU A 325 -12.91 25.80 3.42
N SER A 326 -12.79 26.30 2.20
CA SER A 326 -13.92 26.95 1.52
C SER A 326 -14.99 25.92 1.16
N ALA A 327 -16.25 26.35 1.07
CA ALA A 327 -17.34 25.45 0.67
C ALA A 327 -17.08 24.77 -0.69
N ASN A 328 -16.46 25.50 -1.63
CA ASN A 328 -16.10 24.95 -2.93
C ASN A 328 -15.01 23.86 -2.83
N ALA A 329 -13.96 24.11 -2.04
CA ALA A 329 -12.88 23.14 -1.82
C ALA A 329 -13.40 21.86 -1.15
N ARG A 330 -14.26 22.03 -0.13
CA ARG A 330 -14.96 20.93 0.53
C ARG A 330 -15.76 20.10 -0.45
N ALA A 331 -16.65 20.75 -1.20
CA ALA A 331 -17.50 20.07 -2.15
C ALA A 331 -16.67 19.35 -3.23
N ALA A 332 -15.54 19.91 -3.69
CA ALA A 332 -14.69 19.28 -4.70
C ALA A 332 -14.07 17.98 -4.17
N ARG A 333 -13.55 18.05 -2.94
CA ARG A 333 -12.98 16.89 -2.25
C ARG A 333 -14.03 15.79 -2.06
N GLU A 334 -15.22 16.15 -1.60
CA GLU A 334 -16.29 15.19 -1.36
C GLU A 334 -16.82 14.57 -2.66
N ASP A 335 -17.01 15.39 -3.71
CA ASP A 335 -17.38 14.90 -5.04
C ASP A 335 -16.33 13.92 -5.60
N GLY A 336 -15.04 14.20 -5.39
CA GLY A 336 -13.95 13.31 -5.78
C GLY A 336 -14.04 11.94 -5.11
N VAL A 337 -14.40 11.90 -3.83
CA VAL A 337 -14.66 10.64 -3.11
C VAL A 337 -15.86 9.93 -3.73
N ARG A 338 -16.98 10.63 -3.90
CA ARG A 338 -18.21 10.05 -4.48
C ARG A 338 -17.96 9.52 -5.90
N TRP A 339 -17.15 10.20 -6.70
CA TRP A 339 -16.75 9.75 -8.04
C TRP A 339 -15.95 8.43 -8.00
N LEU A 340 -15.06 8.26 -7.01
CA LEU A 340 -14.33 7.01 -6.80
C LEU A 340 -15.26 5.88 -6.34
N LEU A 341 -16.22 6.18 -5.46
CA LEU A 341 -17.22 5.23 -4.97
C LEU A 341 -18.19 4.78 -6.08
N ALA A 342 -18.44 5.66 -7.05
CA ALA A 342 -19.23 5.39 -8.25
C ALA A 342 -18.49 4.57 -9.33
N CYS A 343 -17.43 3.83 -8.97
CA CYS A 343 -16.78 2.88 -9.87
C CYS A 343 -17.84 1.93 -10.46
N PRO A 344 -17.93 1.79 -11.80
CA PRO A 344 -19.02 1.05 -12.44
C PRO A 344 -18.82 -0.47 -12.40
N ASP A 345 -17.61 -0.95 -12.14
CA ASP A 345 -17.28 -2.37 -12.21
C ASP A 345 -17.81 -3.14 -10.98
N ALA A 346 -18.31 -4.35 -11.22
CA ALA A 346 -18.88 -5.21 -10.19
C ALA A 346 -17.81 -5.79 -9.25
N THR A 347 -16.65 -6.19 -9.79
CA THR A 347 -15.50 -6.69 -9.04
C THR A 347 -14.39 -5.65 -9.07
N HIS A 348 -13.97 -5.15 -7.90
CA HIS A 348 -13.04 -4.02 -7.85
C HIS A 348 -11.56 -4.40 -7.82
N ASP A 349 -11.21 -5.65 -7.49
CA ASP A 349 -9.82 -6.11 -7.43
C ASP A 349 -9.13 -6.21 -8.79
N THR A 350 -9.89 -6.27 -9.88
CA THR A 350 -9.37 -6.30 -11.26
C THR A 350 -9.99 -5.21 -12.16
N CYS A 351 -10.63 -4.20 -11.57
CA CYS A 351 -11.34 -3.19 -12.34
C CYS A 351 -10.39 -2.26 -13.11
N LEU A 352 -10.90 -1.60 -14.14
CA LEU A 352 -10.08 -0.70 -14.95
C LEU A 352 -9.59 0.52 -14.16
N ASP A 353 -10.33 0.94 -13.11
CA ASP A 353 -9.92 2.02 -12.21
C ASP A 353 -8.66 1.71 -11.40
N LEU A 354 -8.26 0.44 -11.27
CA LEU A 354 -7.01 0.04 -10.62
C LEU A 354 -5.82 -0.04 -11.58
N SER A 355 -6.04 0.16 -12.87
CA SER A 355 -4.97 0.07 -13.88
C SER A 355 -3.87 1.06 -13.61
N ASN A 356 -2.63 0.58 -13.57
CA ASN A 356 -1.45 1.43 -13.45
C ASN A 356 -1.33 2.37 -14.65
N LEU A 357 -0.91 3.60 -14.39
CA LEU A 357 -0.73 4.62 -15.42
C LEU A 357 0.73 5.07 -15.52
N ARG A 358 1.10 5.53 -16.71
CA ARG A 358 2.36 6.18 -17.00
C ARG A 358 2.07 7.54 -17.62
N GLU A 359 2.87 8.53 -17.25
CA GLU A 359 2.85 9.87 -17.83
C GLU A 359 4.25 10.45 -17.92
N GLU A 360 4.37 11.54 -18.68
CA GLU A 360 5.64 12.22 -18.92
C GLU A 360 5.54 13.69 -18.50
N VAL A 361 6.40 14.09 -17.57
CA VAL A 361 6.60 15.52 -17.28
C VAL A 361 7.71 16.03 -18.17
N ARG A 362 7.33 16.78 -19.20
CA ARG A 362 8.25 17.33 -20.19
C ARG A 362 8.46 18.82 -19.96
N ARG A 363 9.71 19.24 -19.80
CA ARG A 363 10.10 20.64 -19.62
C ARG A 363 11.21 21.01 -20.60
N PRO A 364 11.24 22.24 -21.14
CA PRO A 364 12.44 22.75 -21.79
C PRO A 364 13.61 22.71 -20.81
N ARG A 365 14.79 22.31 -21.26
CA ARG A 365 15.97 22.43 -20.41
C ARG A 365 16.35 23.90 -20.28
N THR A 366 16.89 24.27 -19.12
CA THR A 366 17.25 25.66 -18.84
C THR A 366 18.61 26.03 -19.43
N ASP A 367 19.48 25.05 -19.69
CA ASP A 367 20.78 25.24 -20.36
C ASP A 367 20.67 25.26 -21.89
N ASP A 368 19.74 24.48 -22.44
CA ASP A 368 19.42 24.44 -23.87
C ASP A 368 17.89 24.35 -24.07
N PRO A 369 17.20 25.49 -24.24
CA PRO A 369 15.73 25.52 -24.41
C PRO A 369 15.23 24.80 -25.66
N SER A 370 16.10 24.46 -26.62
CA SER A 370 15.73 23.65 -27.79
C SER A 370 15.53 22.17 -27.42
N ARG A 371 16.13 21.72 -26.31
CA ARG A 371 16.03 20.37 -25.77
C ARG A 371 15.05 20.31 -24.63
N HIS A 372 14.52 19.10 -24.41
CA HIS A 372 13.59 18.85 -23.31
C HIS A 372 14.19 17.83 -22.36
N GLU A 373 14.00 18.06 -21.06
CA GLU A 373 14.05 16.98 -20.08
C GLU A 373 12.69 16.28 -20.04
N VAL A 374 12.72 14.97 -19.78
CA VAL A 374 11.52 14.13 -19.68
C VAL A 374 11.64 13.29 -18.42
N LEU A 375 10.77 13.56 -17.45
CA LEU A 375 10.58 12.69 -16.31
C LEU A 375 9.44 11.71 -16.63
N ASN A 376 9.78 10.43 -16.76
CA ASN A 376 8.80 9.36 -16.88
C ASN A 376 8.27 8.99 -15.50
N VAL A 377 6.99 9.26 -15.27
CA VAL A 377 6.32 8.93 -14.02
C VAL A 377 5.44 7.71 -14.24
N ARG A 378 5.59 6.72 -13.36
CA ARG A 378 4.77 5.51 -13.30
C ARG A 378 4.01 5.52 -11.98
N HIS A 379 2.76 5.08 -12.02
CA HIS A 379 1.84 5.21 -10.90
C HIS A 379 1.21 3.88 -10.52
N PHE A 380 1.24 3.58 -9.23
CA PHE A 380 0.57 2.40 -8.68
C PHE A 380 -0.83 2.78 -8.23
N THR A 381 -1.77 2.73 -9.17
CA THR A 381 -3.12 3.30 -9.00
C THR A 381 -3.85 2.67 -7.81
N ALA A 382 -3.80 1.35 -7.66
CA ALA A 382 -4.43 0.65 -6.54
C ALA A 382 -3.99 1.17 -5.16
N SER A 383 -2.69 1.47 -4.98
CA SER A 383 -2.19 2.08 -3.73
C SER A 383 -2.79 3.46 -3.48
N TRP A 384 -2.94 4.28 -4.52
CA TRP A 384 -3.56 5.60 -4.39
C TRP A 384 -5.05 5.50 -4.03
N ILE A 385 -5.77 4.56 -4.63
CA ILE A 385 -7.19 4.30 -4.32
C ILE A 385 -7.36 3.89 -2.86
N VAL A 386 -6.57 2.92 -2.37
CA VAL A 386 -6.58 2.54 -0.94
C VAL A 386 -6.36 3.77 -0.05
N ARG A 387 -5.38 4.61 -0.37
CA ARG A 387 -5.06 5.80 0.42
C ARG A 387 -6.17 6.85 0.39
N ALA A 388 -6.85 7.03 -0.75
CA ALA A 388 -7.97 7.94 -0.90
C ALA A 388 -9.20 7.47 -0.10
N LEU A 389 -9.55 6.19 -0.24
CA LEU A 389 -10.70 5.59 0.46
C LEU A 389 -10.47 5.46 1.97
N LEU A 390 -9.21 5.40 2.43
CA LEU A 390 -8.88 5.38 3.86
C LEU A 390 -8.78 6.78 4.49
N THR A 391 -8.95 7.86 3.73
CA THR A 391 -9.02 9.20 4.31
C THR A 391 -10.20 9.30 5.29
N PRO A 392 -10.07 10.07 6.40
CA PRO A 392 -11.20 10.32 7.30
C PRO A 392 -12.42 10.83 6.56
N GLY A 393 -12.24 11.82 5.67
CA GLY A 393 -13.34 12.37 4.88
C GLY A 393 -14.04 11.33 3.99
N ALA A 394 -13.32 10.37 3.41
CA ALA A 394 -13.96 9.33 2.61
C ALA A 394 -14.84 8.39 3.44
N ARG A 395 -14.44 8.08 4.69
CA ARG A 395 -15.24 7.24 5.60
C ARG A 395 -16.50 7.95 6.06
N ASP A 396 -16.38 9.23 6.39
CA ASP A 396 -17.52 10.04 6.83
C ASP A 396 -18.55 10.17 5.70
N ILE A 397 -18.10 10.44 4.46
CA ILE A 397 -18.97 10.46 3.28
C ILE A 397 -19.65 9.10 3.06
N ALA A 398 -18.91 7.99 3.16
CA ALA A 398 -19.50 6.67 2.96
C ALA A 398 -20.62 6.36 3.97
N ARG A 399 -20.48 6.85 5.22
CA ARG A 399 -21.50 6.75 6.26
C ARG A 399 -22.69 7.67 6.01
N GLU A 400 -22.42 8.95 5.72
CA GLU A 400 -23.44 9.97 5.47
C GLU A 400 -24.31 9.61 4.27
N ASP A 401 -23.70 9.08 3.20
CA ASP A 401 -24.38 8.69 1.97
C ASP A 401 -24.97 7.26 2.05
N GLY A 402 -24.74 6.52 3.14
CA GLY A 402 -25.26 5.16 3.33
C GLY A 402 -24.67 4.09 2.39
N VAL A 403 -23.42 4.27 1.94
CA VAL A 403 -22.72 3.41 0.96
C VAL A 403 -21.52 2.68 1.56
N GLU A 404 -21.54 2.41 2.87
CA GLU A 404 -20.43 1.79 3.60
C GLU A 404 -20.03 0.42 3.05
N GLU A 405 -21.00 -0.41 2.65
CA GLU A 405 -20.72 -1.72 2.05
C GLU A 405 -19.92 -1.58 0.76
N ARG A 406 -20.37 -0.70 -0.15
CA ARG A 406 -19.66 -0.39 -1.40
C ARG A 406 -18.27 0.15 -1.13
N TRP A 407 -18.12 1.06 -0.17
CA TRP A 407 -16.82 1.57 0.24
C TRP A 407 -15.87 0.46 0.72
N ARG A 408 -16.35 -0.47 1.56
CA ARG A 408 -15.55 -1.62 2.03
C ARG A 408 -15.14 -2.55 0.88
N GLU A 409 -16.06 -2.85 -0.04
CA GLU A 409 -15.78 -3.66 -1.22
C GLU A 409 -14.67 -3.06 -2.08
N LEU A 410 -14.79 -1.76 -2.43
CA LEU A 410 -13.79 -1.05 -3.24
C LEU A 410 -12.44 -0.97 -2.52
N LEU A 411 -12.45 -0.65 -1.22
CA LEU A 411 -11.23 -0.59 -0.41
C LEU A 411 -10.52 -1.95 -0.35
N ASN A 412 -11.25 -3.03 -0.10
CA ASN A 412 -10.70 -4.37 -0.01
C ASN A 412 -10.22 -4.89 -1.37
N GLY A 413 -10.95 -4.58 -2.45
CA GLY A 413 -10.52 -4.91 -3.82
C GLY A 413 -9.21 -4.20 -4.17
N ALA A 414 -9.10 -2.89 -3.91
CA ALA A 414 -7.88 -2.14 -4.14
C ALA A 414 -6.71 -2.63 -3.27
N ALA A 415 -6.94 -2.96 -2.00
CA ALA A 415 -5.93 -3.54 -1.12
C ALA A 415 -5.48 -4.93 -1.61
N SER A 416 -6.39 -5.75 -2.14
CA SER A 416 -6.08 -7.06 -2.71
C SER A 416 -5.21 -6.92 -3.97
N ALA A 417 -5.51 -5.97 -4.84
CA ALA A 417 -4.67 -5.66 -6.00
C ALA A 417 -3.27 -5.16 -5.58
N VAL A 418 -3.18 -4.36 -4.50
CA VAL A 418 -1.90 -3.96 -3.93
C VAL A 418 -1.12 -5.18 -3.43
N TRP A 419 -1.78 -6.06 -2.68
CA TRP A 419 -1.18 -7.29 -2.14
C TRP A 419 -0.69 -8.22 -3.23
N ALA A 420 -1.45 -8.38 -4.32
CA ALA A 420 -1.08 -9.24 -5.44
C ALA A 420 0.14 -8.73 -6.22
N GLY A 421 0.46 -7.44 -6.13
CA GLY A 421 1.56 -6.80 -6.85
C GLY A 421 2.96 -7.00 -6.25
N GLN A 422 3.09 -7.70 -5.11
CA GLN A 422 4.39 -7.94 -4.47
C GLN A 422 4.84 -9.39 -4.52
N THR A 423 6.16 -9.55 -4.53
CA THR A 423 6.87 -10.80 -4.25
C THR A 423 7.89 -10.49 -3.16
N ASP A 424 7.85 -11.24 -2.04
CA ASP A 424 8.76 -11.11 -0.91
C ASP A 424 8.94 -9.67 -0.40
N GLY A 425 7.84 -8.91 -0.33
CA GLY A 425 7.85 -7.54 0.18
C GLY A 425 8.32 -6.48 -0.81
N ILE A 426 8.63 -6.86 -2.06
CA ILE A 426 9.04 -5.93 -3.11
C ILE A 426 7.99 -5.90 -4.22
N TRP A 427 7.59 -4.70 -4.62
CA TRP A 427 6.64 -4.49 -5.72
C TRP A 427 7.37 -4.38 -7.04
N THR A 428 6.82 -5.03 -8.05
CA THR A 428 7.39 -5.06 -9.38
C THR A 428 6.50 -4.30 -10.35
N TRP A 429 7.11 -3.44 -11.16
CA TRP A 429 6.41 -2.88 -12.30
C TRP A 429 6.45 -3.88 -13.46
N THR A 430 5.37 -4.62 -13.67
CA THR A 430 5.19 -5.51 -14.83
C THR A 430 4.17 -4.92 -15.80
N TRP A 431 4.57 -4.81 -17.07
CA TRP A 431 3.65 -4.55 -18.18
C TRP A 431 3.57 -5.80 -19.06
N VAL A 432 2.37 -6.09 -19.62
CA VAL A 432 2.14 -7.24 -20.49
C VAL A 432 2.82 -7.02 -21.84
N ARG A 433 3.78 -7.90 -22.17
CA ARG A 433 4.52 -8.06 -23.44
C ARG A 433 5.55 -6.97 -23.78
N ASP A 434 6.80 -7.43 -23.94
CA ASP A 434 7.87 -6.84 -24.77
C ASP A 434 8.83 -5.77 -24.22
N ASP A 435 8.95 -5.55 -22.92
CA ASP A 435 10.10 -4.79 -22.39
C ASP A 435 10.86 -5.54 -21.28
N ALA A 436 11.52 -6.61 -21.69
CA ALA A 436 12.41 -7.42 -20.85
C ALA A 436 13.66 -6.67 -20.35
N SER A 437 13.85 -5.40 -20.75
CA SER A 437 15.03 -4.61 -20.40
C SER A 437 14.91 -3.86 -19.07
N GLU A 438 13.70 -3.70 -18.52
CA GLU A 438 13.48 -2.91 -17.30
C GLU A 438 12.40 -3.50 -16.38
N LEU A 439 12.57 -4.76 -15.96
CA LEU A 439 11.99 -5.23 -14.70
C LEU A 439 12.65 -4.46 -13.55
N ARG A 440 12.15 -3.26 -13.31
CA ARG A 440 12.59 -2.40 -12.23
C ARG A 440 11.69 -2.70 -11.04
N HIS A 441 12.29 -2.95 -9.89
CA HIS A 441 11.66 -2.94 -8.59
C HIS A 441 11.76 -1.51 -8.02
N PRO A 442 10.96 -0.53 -8.49
CA PRO A 442 11.18 0.86 -8.12
C PRO A 442 10.89 1.11 -6.64
N MET A 443 11.75 1.89 -6.01
CA MET A 443 11.60 2.27 -4.60
C MET A 443 10.24 2.91 -4.31
N TRP A 444 9.73 3.70 -5.25
CA TRP A 444 8.45 4.39 -5.11
C TRP A 444 7.26 3.43 -5.01
N MET A 445 7.28 2.31 -5.73
CA MET A 445 6.15 1.35 -5.76
C MET A 445 6.14 0.50 -4.50
N THR A 446 7.31 0.06 -4.05
CA THR A 446 7.46 -0.62 -2.75
C THR A 446 6.99 0.27 -1.61
N TYR A 447 7.37 1.56 -1.59
CA TYR A 447 6.83 2.51 -0.61
C TYR A 447 5.31 2.62 -0.67
N GLN A 448 4.75 2.82 -1.87
CA GLN A 448 3.32 2.96 -2.05
C GLN A 448 2.55 1.69 -1.62
N GLY A 449 3.07 0.50 -1.94
CA GLY A 449 2.50 -0.78 -1.54
C GLY A 449 2.49 -0.98 -0.02
N LEU A 450 3.66 -0.85 0.62
CA LEU A 450 3.79 -0.97 2.07
C LEU A 450 2.92 0.04 2.81
N SER A 451 2.93 1.30 2.37
CA SER A 451 2.16 2.38 2.99
C SER A 451 0.64 2.11 2.91
N ALA A 452 0.15 1.64 1.76
CA ALA A 452 -1.25 1.29 1.56
C ALA A 452 -1.67 0.09 2.43
N LEU A 453 -0.90 -1.01 2.41
CA LEU A 453 -1.20 -2.21 3.20
C LEU A 453 -1.14 -1.93 4.71
N ARG A 454 -0.17 -1.12 5.16
CA ARG A 454 -0.09 -0.68 6.56
C ARG A 454 -1.35 0.08 6.97
N ALA A 455 -1.77 1.05 6.15
CA ALA A 455 -2.95 1.85 6.44
C ALA A 455 -4.24 1.01 6.45
N HIS A 456 -4.38 0.08 5.50
CA HIS A 456 -5.51 -0.85 5.42
C HIS A 456 -5.55 -1.77 6.65
N ALA A 457 -4.42 -2.35 7.05
CA ALA A 457 -4.36 -3.19 8.24
C ALA A 457 -4.69 -2.44 9.53
N VAL A 458 -4.14 -1.23 9.72
CA VAL A 458 -4.48 -0.39 10.88
C VAL A 458 -5.98 -0.14 10.95
N TRP A 459 -6.63 0.08 9.80
CA TRP A 459 -8.08 0.24 9.75
C TRP A 459 -8.83 -1.05 10.10
N MET A 460 -8.46 -2.20 9.51
CA MET A 460 -9.11 -3.49 9.76
C MET A 460 -9.09 -3.93 11.23
N TYR A 461 -8.06 -3.55 11.98
CA TYR A 461 -7.90 -3.92 13.40
C TYR A 461 -8.32 -2.83 14.38
N GLN A 462 -8.98 -1.75 13.92
CA GLN A 462 -9.58 -0.77 14.83
C GLN A 462 -10.85 -1.36 15.48
N PRO A 463 -11.08 -1.14 16.79
CA PRO A 463 -12.20 -1.75 17.52
C PRO A 463 -13.61 -1.33 17.04
N ASN A 464 -13.70 -0.36 16.12
CA ASN A 464 -14.93 0.09 15.47
C ASN A 464 -14.85 0.02 13.93
N GLY A 465 -13.97 -0.85 13.39
CA GLY A 465 -13.71 -1.03 11.96
C GLY A 465 -14.84 -1.74 11.20
#